data_AF-A0A0F9DKD6-F1
#
_entry.id   AF-A0A0F9DKD6-F1
#
_cell.length_a   1.000
_cell.length_b   1.000
_cell.length_c   1.000
_cell.angle_alpha   90.00
_cell.angle_beta   90.00
_cell.angle_gamma   90.00
#
_symmetry.space_group_name_H-M   'P 1'
#
loop_
_entity.id
_entity.type
_entity.pdbx_description
1 polymer ?
#
loop_
_entity_poly.entity_id
_entity_poly.type
_entity_poly.pdbx_seq_one_letter_code
_entity_poly.pdbx_strand_id
1 'polypeptide(L)'
;VVVTLKELKHFEDLEGFEEFYKKNIESFILAHEVIKEFDVLIESSFGGIEAEKVKKMIEDLAFKEHELDIFGYNLLKKLYSLTDKFSYSTFNLWSTILKEVGEISNIAEKLGNKIRMILELK
;
A
#
# COMPACT_ATOMS: atom_id res chain seq x y z
N VAL A 1 5.03 17.19 4.55
CA VAL A 1 4.91 18.39 5.41
C VAL A 1 5.23 18.11 6.88
N VAL A 2 5.01 16.90 7.42
CA VAL A 2 5.28 16.66 8.86
C VAL A 2 6.78 16.54 9.18
N VAL A 3 7.57 15.90 8.30
CA VAL A 3 9.04 15.73 8.48
C VAL A 3 9.82 17.04 8.29
N THR A 4 9.22 18.05 7.65
CA THR A 4 9.82 19.39 7.52
C THR A 4 9.67 20.23 8.79
N LEU A 5 8.82 19.81 9.73
CA LEU A 5 8.56 20.51 10.99
C LEU A 5 9.44 20.00 12.15
N LYS A 6 9.97 18.79 12.05
CA LYS A 6 10.85 18.18 13.05
C LYS A 6 11.76 17.15 12.40
N GLU A 7 13.04 17.18 12.79
CA GLU A 7 14.01 16.15 12.42
C GLU A 7 13.51 14.76 12.85
N LEU A 8 13.49 13.83 11.91
CA LEU A 8 13.11 12.44 12.16
C LEU A 8 14.29 11.70 12.80
N LYS A 9 14.14 11.37 14.08
CA LYS A 9 15.14 10.60 14.85
C LYS A 9 14.72 9.14 14.96
N HIS A 10 15.66 8.27 15.33
CA HIS A 10 15.41 6.83 15.59
C HIS A 10 15.01 6.01 14.36
N PHE A 11 15.51 6.37 13.18
CA PHE A 11 15.30 5.59 11.96
C PHE A 11 15.84 4.15 12.09
N GLU A 12 17.04 4.03 12.68
CA GLU A 12 17.69 2.74 12.99
C GLU A 12 16.86 1.84 13.91
N ASP A 13 16.01 2.41 14.77
CA ASP A 13 15.18 1.63 15.70
C ASP A 13 13.96 1.00 15.00
N LEU A 14 13.60 1.46 13.80
CA LEU A 14 12.50 0.95 12.98
C LEU A 14 13.00 0.18 11.76
N GLU A 15 13.94 -0.75 11.99
CA GLU A 15 14.36 -1.70 10.95
C GLU A 15 13.15 -2.35 10.27
N GLY A 16 13.19 -2.40 8.94
CA GLY A 16 12.08 -2.85 8.10
C GLY A 16 11.21 -1.72 7.54
N PHE A 17 11.34 -0.48 8.03
CA PHE A 17 10.59 0.65 7.47
C PHE A 17 10.91 0.92 5.99
N GLU A 18 12.18 0.85 5.58
CA GLU A 18 12.56 1.04 4.16
C GLU A 18 11.92 -0.02 3.25
N GLU A 19 11.90 -1.27 3.72
CA GLU A 19 11.29 -2.37 2.98
C GLU A 19 9.77 -2.20 2.91
N PHE A 20 9.13 -1.83 4.02
CA PHE A 20 7.71 -1.51 4.07
C PHE A 20 7.36 -0.37 3.10
N TYR A 21 8.14 0.72 3.11
CA TYR A 21 7.99 1.82 2.17
C TYR A 21 8.11 1.34 0.72
N LYS A 22 9.17 0.60 0.40
CA LYS A 22 9.40 0.08 -0.94
C LYS A 22 8.25 -0.82 -1.42
N LYS A 23 7.78 -1.74 -0.58
CA LYS A 23 6.67 -2.65 -0.91
C LYS A 23 5.34 -1.90 -1.12
N ASN A 24 5.09 -0.82 -0.35
CA ASN A 24 3.93 0.04 -0.57
C ASN A 24 3.99 0.74 -1.94
N ILE A 25 5.18 1.22 -2.34
CA ILE A 25 5.40 1.78 -3.68
C ILE A 25 5.23 0.71 -4.78
N GLU A 26 5.68 -0.52 -4.54
CA GLU A 26 5.45 -1.64 -5.47
C GLU A 26 3.96 -1.93 -5.66
N SER A 27 3.15 -1.83 -4.61
CA SER A 27 1.68 -1.96 -4.70
C SER A 27 1.06 -0.87 -5.58
N PHE A 28 1.52 0.38 -5.42
CA PHE A 28 1.10 1.49 -6.29
C PHE A 28 1.46 1.24 -7.77
N ILE A 29 2.68 0.76 -8.04
CA ILE A 29 3.11 0.43 -9.41
C ILE A 29 2.22 -0.68 -10.00
N LEU A 30 1.85 -1.69 -9.22
CA LEU A 30 0.95 -2.74 -9.69
C LEU A 30 -0.45 -2.21 -10.02
N ALA A 31 -1.01 -1.32 -9.20
CA ALA A 31 -2.29 -0.68 -9.51
C ALA A 31 -2.21 0.15 -10.80
N HIS A 32 -1.07 0.80 -11.07
CA HIS A 32 -0.85 1.49 -12.35
C HIS A 32 -0.84 0.51 -13.54
N GLU A 33 -0.21 -0.66 -13.40
CA GLU A 33 -0.27 -1.69 -14.44
C GLU A 33 -1.68 -2.26 -14.63
N VAL A 34 -2.46 -2.42 -13.56
CA VAL A 34 -3.88 -2.80 -13.65
C VAL A 34 -4.66 -1.79 -14.48
N ILE A 35 -4.42 -0.49 -14.30
CA ILE A 35 -5.07 0.56 -15.09
C ILE A 35 -4.69 0.48 -16.58
N LYS A 36 -3.41 0.26 -16.89
CA LYS A 36 -2.99 0.09 -18.28
C LYS A 36 -3.67 -1.11 -18.94
N GLU A 37 -3.77 -2.23 -18.23
CA GLU A 37 -4.44 -3.41 -18.77
C GLU A 37 -5.96 -3.18 -18.89
N PHE A 38 -6.53 -2.40 -17.98
CA PHE A 38 -7.93 -2.00 -18.07
C PHE A 38 -8.23 -1.17 -19.33
N ASP A 39 -7.32 -0.31 -19.78
CA ASP A 39 -7.46 0.40 -21.05
C ASP A 39 -7.54 -0.58 -22.25
N VAL A 40 -6.67 -1.61 -22.26
CA VAL A 40 -6.72 -2.68 -23.28
C VAL A 40 -8.04 -3.46 -23.21
N LEU A 41 -8.52 -3.72 -22.00
CA LEU A 41 -9.78 -4.43 -21.78
C LEU A 41 -11.00 -3.65 -22.28
N ILE A 42 -10.96 -2.32 -22.22
CA ILE A 42 -11.99 -1.46 -22.81
C ILE A 42 -12.03 -1.63 -24.33
N GLU A 43 -10.85 -1.66 -24.98
CA GLU A 43 -10.74 -1.87 -26.43
C GLU A 43 -11.26 -3.26 -26.86
N SER A 44 -11.10 -4.28 -26.01
CA SER A 44 -11.59 -5.64 -26.26
C SER A 44 -13.04 -5.89 -25.82
N SER A 45 -13.81 -4.83 -25.51
CA SER A 45 -15.22 -4.92 -25.08
C SER A 45 -15.46 -5.71 -23.78
N PHE A 46 -14.46 -5.80 -22.90
CA PHE A 46 -14.53 -6.41 -21.57
C PHE A 46 -14.71 -7.94 -21.55
N GLY A 47 -14.26 -8.64 -22.58
CA GLY A 47 -14.36 -10.10 -22.68
C GLY A 47 -13.00 -10.77 -22.87
N GLY A 48 -13.01 -12.10 -22.87
CA GLY A 48 -11.87 -12.90 -23.29
C GLY A 48 -10.73 -13.00 -22.27
N ILE A 49 -9.52 -13.17 -22.77
CA ILE A 49 -8.32 -13.47 -21.97
C ILE A 49 -7.83 -12.24 -21.19
N GLU A 50 -8.14 -11.05 -21.71
CA GLU A 50 -7.83 -9.75 -21.13
C GLU A 50 -8.61 -9.53 -19.83
N ALA A 51 -9.90 -9.93 -19.80
CA ALA A 51 -10.73 -9.84 -18.59
C ALA A 51 -10.17 -10.71 -17.46
N GLU A 52 -9.74 -11.93 -17.79
CA GLU A 52 -9.15 -12.86 -16.82
C GLU A 52 -7.80 -12.35 -16.31
N LYS A 53 -6.99 -11.75 -17.19
CA LYS A 53 -5.72 -11.15 -16.82
C LYS A 53 -5.91 -9.99 -15.83
N VAL A 54 -6.85 -9.07 -16.09
CA VAL A 54 -7.15 -7.97 -15.16
C VAL A 54 -7.65 -8.50 -13.82
N LYS A 55 -8.54 -9.50 -13.80
CA LYS A 55 -9.02 -10.14 -12.56
C LYS A 55 -7.86 -10.70 -11.73
N LYS A 56 -6.95 -11.44 -12.37
CA LYS A 56 -5.78 -11.98 -11.70
C LYS A 56 -4.87 -10.89 -11.14
N MET A 57 -4.63 -9.82 -11.88
CA MET A 57 -3.80 -8.70 -11.39
C MET A 57 -4.43 -8.02 -10.16
N ILE A 58 -5.77 -7.94 -10.10
CA ILE A 58 -6.49 -7.41 -8.94
C ILE A 58 -6.37 -8.37 -7.73
N GLU A 59 -6.40 -9.67 -7.95
CA GLU A 59 -6.16 -10.67 -6.89
C GLU A 59 -4.75 -10.59 -6.33
N ASP A 60 -3.75 -10.47 -7.20
CA ASP A 60 -2.34 -10.31 -6.81
C ASP A 60 -2.16 -9.01 -6.00
N LEU A 61 -2.87 -7.94 -6.36
CA LEU A 61 -2.85 -6.67 -5.65
C LEU A 61 -3.47 -6.80 -4.24
N ALA A 62 -4.61 -7.47 -4.12
CA ALA A 62 -5.26 -7.73 -2.83
C ALA A 62 -4.41 -8.61 -1.91
N PHE A 63 -3.75 -9.64 -2.46
CA PHE A 63 -2.82 -10.47 -1.69
C PHE A 63 -1.65 -9.65 -1.15
N LYS A 64 -1.04 -8.80 -1.98
CA LYS A 64 0.06 -7.92 -1.57
C LYS A 64 -0.35 -6.88 -0.53
N GLU A 65 -1.56 -6.33 -0.63
CA GLU A 65 -2.09 -5.42 0.38
C GLU A 65 -2.19 -6.12 1.74
N HIS A 66 -2.69 -7.36 1.77
CA HIS A 66 -2.79 -8.13 3.01
C HIS A 66 -1.41 -8.38 3.65
N GLU A 67 -0.39 -8.72 2.85
CA GLU A 67 0.98 -8.87 3.34
C GLU A 67 1.54 -7.55 3.90
N LEU A 68 1.24 -6.43 3.24
CA LEU A 68 1.64 -5.09 3.66
C LEU A 68 0.97 -4.65 4.95
N ASP A 69 -0.30 -4.98 5.13
CA ASP A 69 -1.05 -4.71 6.37
C ASP A 69 -0.44 -5.43 7.57
N ILE A 70 -0.08 -6.71 7.40
CA ILE A 70 0.63 -7.48 8.43
C ILE A 70 2.00 -6.86 8.74
N PHE A 71 2.73 -6.42 7.70
CA PHE A 71 4.02 -5.76 7.89
C PHE A 71 3.85 -4.43 8.65
N GLY A 72 2.92 -3.57 8.23
CA GLY A 72 2.61 -2.31 8.89
C GLY A 72 2.22 -2.50 10.36
N TYR A 73 1.41 -3.52 10.65
CA TYR A 73 1.06 -3.91 12.02
C TYR A 73 2.29 -4.28 12.86
N ASN A 74 3.21 -5.07 12.31
CA ASN A 74 4.44 -5.46 13.01
C ASN A 74 5.36 -4.26 13.27
N LEU A 75 5.48 -3.32 12.33
CA LEU A 75 6.22 -2.08 12.53
C LEU A 75 5.57 -1.19 13.60
N LEU A 76 4.24 -1.12 13.61
CA LEU A 76 3.50 -0.39 14.63
C LEU A 76 3.74 -1.02 16.02
N LYS A 77 3.67 -2.35 16.12
CA LYS A 77 3.99 -3.07 17.37
C LYS A 77 5.41 -2.78 17.84
N LYS A 78 6.39 -2.74 16.93
CA LYS A 78 7.78 -2.34 17.25
C LYS A 78 7.83 -0.91 17.77
N LEU A 79 7.16 0.04 17.10
CA LEU A 79 7.08 1.43 17.56
C LEU A 79 6.49 1.55 18.97
N TYR A 80 5.42 0.82 19.28
CA TYR A 80 4.82 0.80 20.62
C TYR A 80 5.71 0.15 21.69
N SER A 81 6.58 -0.78 21.32
CA SER A 81 7.57 -1.34 22.26
C SER A 81 8.68 -0.35 22.62
N LEU A 82 8.83 0.72 21.86
CA LEU A 82 9.87 1.74 22.00
C LEU A 82 9.36 3.04 22.63
N THR A 83 8.16 3.06 23.20
CA THR A 83 7.54 4.28 23.77
C THR A 83 8.41 4.95 24.82
N ASP A 84 9.15 4.18 25.62
CA ASP A 84 10.03 4.72 26.66
C ASP A 84 11.28 5.40 26.09
N LYS A 85 11.67 5.04 24.85
CA LYS A 85 12.82 5.62 24.15
C LYS A 85 12.43 6.87 23.34
N PHE A 86 11.15 7.03 22.99
CA PHE A 86 10.67 8.05 22.07
C PHE A 86 9.94 9.16 22.82
N SER A 87 10.30 10.42 22.56
CA SER A 87 9.44 11.53 22.99
C SER A 87 8.06 11.42 22.34
N TYR A 88 7.00 11.85 23.03
CA TYR A 88 5.63 11.84 22.53
C TYR A 88 5.49 12.40 21.10
N SER A 89 6.17 13.51 20.80
CA SER A 89 6.12 14.10 19.46
C SER A 89 6.82 13.26 18.39
N THR A 90 7.90 12.56 18.72
CA THR A 90 8.59 11.64 17.79
C THR A 90 7.77 10.37 17.56
N PHE A 91 7.15 9.83 18.60
CA PHE A 91 6.24 8.68 18.49
C PHE A 91 5.07 8.99 17.55
N ASN A 92 4.40 10.14 17.76
CA ASN A 92 3.29 10.54 16.89
C ASN A 92 3.74 10.75 15.45
N LEU A 93 4.91 11.36 15.23
CA LEU A 93 5.46 11.55 13.88
C LEU A 93 5.64 10.21 13.16
N TRP A 94 6.23 9.22 13.83
CA TRP A 94 6.41 7.88 13.27
C TRP A 94 5.09 7.15 13.04
N SER A 95 4.15 7.24 13.98
CA SER A 95 2.84 6.64 13.83
C SER A 95 2.07 7.24 12.65
N THR A 96 2.20 8.56 12.41
CA THR A 96 1.66 9.22 11.21
C THR A 96 2.36 8.73 9.96
N ILE A 97 3.70 8.67 9.93
CA ILE A 97 4.45 8.21 8.76
C ILE A 97 4.06 6.78 8.37
N LEU A 98 4.01 5.85 9.32
CA LEU A 98 3.61 4.47 9.06
C LEU A 98 2.20 4.39 8.48
N LYS A 99 1.26 5.17 9.02
CA LYS A 99 -0.10 5.26 8.51
C LYS A 99 -0.12 5.78 7.06
N GLU A 100 0.50 6.94 6.81
CA GLU A 100 0.47 7.57 5.48
C GLU A 100 1.15 6.70 4.42
N VAL A 101 2.20 5.95 4.78
CA VAL A 101 2.83 4.99 3.87
C VAL A 101 1.91 3.81 3.59
N GLY A 102 1.26 3.24 4.61
CA GLY A 102 0.30 2.14 4.43
C GLY A 102 -0.95 2.53 3.61
N GLU A 103 -1.37 3.80 3.68
CA GLU A 103 -2.48 4.28 2.85
C GLU A 103 -2.19 4.18 1.34
N ILE A 104 -0.92 4.11 0.92
CA ILE A 104 -0.55 3.95 -0.50
C ILE A 104 -1.07 2.61 -1.04
N SER A 105 -0.82 1.50 -0.34
CA SER A 105 -1.31 0.18 -0.77
C SER A 105 -2.82 0.05 -0.64
N ASN A 106 -3.42 0.64 0.41
CA ASN A 106 -4.86 0.66 0.61
C ASN A 106 -5.59 1.37 -0.56
N ILE A 107 -5.06 2.51 -1.02
CA ILE A 107 -5.62 3.22 -2.18
C ILE A 107 -5.47 2.40 -3.47
N ALA A 108 -4.31 1.76 -3.64
CA ALA A 108 -4.05 0.87 -4.78
C ALA A 108 -5.07 -0.28 -4.83
N GLU A 109 -5.29 -0.97 -3.72
CA GLU A 109 -6.25 -2.06 -3.61
C GLU A 109 -7.70 -1.61 -3.85
N LYS A 110 -8.11 -0.47 -3.26
CA LYS A 110 -9.42 0.15 -3.53
C LYS A 110 -9.64 0.45 -5.01
N LEU A 111 -8.60 0.87 -5.74
CA LEU A 111 -8.68 1.08 -7.18
C LEU A 111 -8.92 -0.24 -7.92
N GLY A 112 -8.16 -1.29 -7.60
CA GLY A 112 -8.35 -2.62 -8.15
C GLY A 112 -9.76 -3.17 -7.89
N ASN A 113 -10.26 -3.03 -6.66
CA ASN A 113 -11.61 -3.46 -6.28
C ASN A 113 -12.71 -2.74 -7.08
N LYS A 114 -12.55 -1.44 -7.34
CA LYS A 114 -13.48 -0.69 -8.21
C LYS A 114 -13.49 -1.23 -9.65
N ILE A 115 -12.32 -1.57 -10.19
CA ILE A 115 -12.21 -2.15 -11.53
C ILE A 115 -12.88 -3.52 -11.57
N ARG A 116 -12.64 -4.38 -10.57
CA ARG A 116 -13.32 -5.68 -10.45
C ARG A 116 -14.84 -5.53 -10.47
N MET A 117 -15.39 -4.60 -9.69
CA MET A 117 -16.84 -4.35 -9.69
C MET A 117 -17.38 -3.98 -11.08
N ILE A 118 -16.64 -3.20 -11.87
CA ILE A 118 -17.03 -2.86 -13.24
C ILE A 118 -17.06 -4.10 -14.15
N LEU A 119 -16.14 -5.04 -13.94
CA LEU A 119 -16.10 -6.30 -14.71
C LEU A 119 -17.23 -7.27 -14.35
N GLU A 120 -17.72 -7.24 -13.11
CA GLU A 120 -18.78 -8.13 -12.63
C GLU A 120 -20.20 -7.61 -12.89
N LEU A 121 -20.35 -6.32 -13.20
CA LEU A 121 -21.64 -5.70 -13.53
C LEU A 121 -22.13 -5.98 -14.96
N LYS A 122 -21.33 -6.69 -15.79
CA LYS A 122 -21.71 -7.18 -17.12
C LYS A 122 -22.00 -8.67 -17.09
#